data_AF-A0A3A8KNF8-F1
#
_entry.id   AF-A0A3A8KNF8-F1
#
_cell.length_a   1.000
_cell.length_b   1.000
_cell.length_c   1.000
_cell.angle_alpha   90.00
_cell.angle_beta   90.00
_cell.angle_gamma   90.00
#
_symmetry.space_group_name_H-M   'P 1'
#
loop_
_entity.id
_entity.type
_entity.pdbx_description
1 polymer ?
#
loop_
_entity_poly.entity_id
_entity_poly.type
_entity_poly.pdbx_seq_one_letter_code
_entity_poly.pdbx_strand_id
1 'polypeptide(L)'
;MEQNTRAAQREARQGTRRQRAPQFDGAGLLQRTFKHDVLLCGRCGGRRRVLASLAHSPALRHVREHLKRPVAAPPVPPAHAEVLESLRTASIDRVTPLDALNLLAKLKQTLG
;
A
#
# COMPACT_ATOMS: atom_id res chain seq x y z
N MET A 1 3.68 -17.28 41.27
CA MET A 1 4.76 -16.69 40.45
C MET A 1 4.36 -16.40 38.99
N GLU A 2 3.30 -17.01 38.43
CA GLU A 2 2.86 -16.86 37.02
C GLU A 2 2.28 -15.49 36.62
N GLN A 3 1.77 -14.71 37.58
CA GLN A 3 1.14 -13.42 37.28
C GLN A 3 2.16 -12.33 36.93
N ASN A 4 3.38 -12.43 37.46
CA ASN A 4 4.44 -11.46 37.24
C ASN A 4 5.01 -11.53 35.81
N THR A 5 4.95 -12.72 35.20
CA THR A 5 5.41 -12.96 33.82
C THR A 5 4.46 -12.34 32.79
N ARG A 6 3.15 -12.29 33.06
CA ARG A 6 2.15 -11.69 32.17
C ARG A 6 2.21 -10.15 32.18
N ALA A 7 2.56 -9.54 33.32
CA ALA A 7 2.78 -8.11 33.43
C ALA A 7 4.03 -7.67 32.65
N ALA A 8 5.15 -8.37 32.84
CA ALA A 8 6.39 -8.14 32.10
C ALA A 8 6.24 -8.33 30.58
N GLN A 9 5.43 -9.32 30.14
CA GLN A 9 5.10 -9.52 28.73
C GLN A 9 4.22 -8.40 28.14
N ARG A 10 3.38 -7.73 28.94
CA ARG A 10 2.59 -6.57 28.52
C ARG A 10 3.46 -5.33 28.35
N GLU A 11 4.42 -5.12 29.25
CA GLU A 11 5.37 -4.01 29.20
C GLU A 11 6.36 -4.16 28.04
N ALA A 12 6.86 -5.39 27.77
CA ALA A 12 7.70 -5.67 26.60
C ALA A 12 6.97 -5.43 25.26
N ARG A 13 5.65 -5.65 25.21
CA ARG A 13 4.81 -5.30 24.04
C ARG A 13 4.57 -3.79 23.91
N GLN A 14 4.60 -3.04 25.00
CA GLN A 14 4.49 -1.57 24.97
C GLN A 14 5.78 -0.89 24.51
N GLY A 15 6.94 -1.44 24.87
CA GLY A 15 8.27 -0.92 24.47
C GLY A 15 8.60 -1.04 22.97
N THR A 16 7.81 -1.79 22.20
CA THR A 16 7.96 -1.94 20.74
C THR A 16 6.90 -1.19 19.94
N ARG A 17 6.32 -0.11 20.50
CA ARG A 17 5.58 0.89 19.73
C ARG A 17 6.55 1.66 18.83
N ARG A 18 7.17 0.95 17.88
CA ARG A 18 7.68 1.50 16.62
C ARG A 18 6.60 2.46 16.16
N GLN A 19 6.96 3.72 15.95
CA GLN A 19 6.10 4.68 15.28
C GLN A 19 5.65 4.00 13.99
N ARG A 20 4.45 3.42 13.99
CA ARG A 20 3.90 2.83 12.78
C ARG A 20 3.84 3.99 11.83
N ALA A 21 4.48 3.85 10.67
CA ALA A 21 4.19 4.73 9.55
C ALA A 21 2.67 4.92 9.49
N PRO A 22 2.17 6.15 9.24
CA PRO A 22 0.74 6.44 9.30
C PRO A 22 0.01 5.31 8.59
N GLN A 23 -0.83 4.56 9.32
CA GLN A 23 -1.64 3.52 8.69
C GLN A 23 -2.58 4.27 7.76
N PHE A 24 -2.22 4.33 6.49
CA PHE A 24 -3.05 4.98 5.49
C PHE A 24 -4.34 4.18 5.41
N ASP A 25 -5.38 4.76 5.98
CA ASP A 25 -6.75 4.38 5.74
C ASP A 25 -7.00 4.57 4.24
N GLY A 26 -7.16 3.45 3.52
CA GLY A 26 -7.36 3.47 2.07
C GLY A 26 -8.64 4.20 1.64
N ALA A 27 -9.69 4.19 2.48
CA ALA A 27 -10.94 4.88 2.17
C ALA A 27 -10.78 6.40 2.29
N GLY A 28 -10.14 6.88 3.35
CA GLY A 28 -9.81 8.28 3.55
C GLY A 28 -8.84 8.81 2.50
N LEU A 29 -7.88 8.00 2.04
CA LEU A 29 -7.02 8.38 0.92
C LEU A 29 -7.83 8.61 -0.37
N LEU A 30 -8.71 7.67 -0.72
CA LEU A 30 -9.57 7.80 -1.89
C LEU A 30 -10.51 9.01 -1.78
N GLN A 31 -11.06 9.27 -0.59
CA GLN A 31 -11.89 10.46 -0.34
C GLN A 31 -11.08 11.75 -0.51
N ARG A 32 -9.84 11.82 -0.03
CA ARG A 32 -9.03 13.04 -0.14
C ARG A 32 -8.58 13.32 -1.57
N THR A 33 -8.13 12.29 -2.29
CA THR A 33 -7.58 12.44 -3.64
C THR A 33 -8.66 12.55 -4.71
N PHE A 34 -9.71 11.74 -4.61
CA PHE A 34 -10.73 11.62 -5.66
C PHE A 34 -12.11 12.17 -5.24
N LYS A 35 -12.25 12.69 -4.00
CA LYS A 35 -13.55 13.10 -3.43
C LYS A 35 -14.59 11.98 -3.43
N HIS A 36 -14.14 10.72 -3.31
CA HIS A 36 -15.00 9.54 -3.36
C HIS A 36 -14.91 8.66 -2.09
N ASP A 37 -16.01 8.57 -1.34
CA ASP A 37 -16.11 7.74 -0.13
C ASP A 37 -16.62 6.36 -0.52
N VAL A 38 -15.70 5.40 -0.62
CA VAL A 38 -16.01 4.00 -0.97
C VAL A 38 -16.88 3.28 0.07
N LEU A 39 -16.97 3.81 1.30
CA LEU A 39 -17.81 3.26 2.36
C LEU A 39 -19.22 3.87 2.38
N LEU A 40 -19.53 4.83 1.50
CA LEU A 40 -20.87 5.36 1.31
C LEU A 40 -21.51 4.75 0.06
N CYS A 41 -22.76 4.32 0.16
CA CYS A 41 -23.50 3.83 -0.99
C CYS A 41 -24.03 4.99 -1.85
N GLY A 42 -23.46 5.20 -3.03
CA GLY A 42 -23.95 6.21 -3.98
C GLY A 42 -25.38 6.01 -4.52
N ARG A 43 -26.06 4.91 -4.17
CA ARG A 43 -27.47 4.66 -4.54
C ARG A 43 -28.46 4.95 -3.41
N CYS A 44 -28.14 4.57 -2.17
CA CYS A 44 -29.07 4.65 -1.04
C CYS A 44 -28.53 5.42 0.18
N GLY A 45 -27.30 5.94 0.13
CA GLY A 45 -26.67 6.64 1.25
C GLY A 45 -26.25 5.76 2.44
N GLY A 46 -26.57 4.45 2.43
CA GLY A 46 -26.19 3.52 3.49
C GLY A 46 -24.68 3.29 3.60
N ARG A 47 -24.23 2.81 4.77
CA ARG A 47 -22.82 2.45 5.02
C ARG A 47 -22.48 1.07 4.47
N ARG A 48 -21.38 1.00 3.71
CA ARG A 48 -20.76 -0.24 3.22
C ARG A 48 -19.62 -0.65 4.15
N ARG A 49 -19.18 -1.90 4.03
CA ARG A 49 -18.03 -2.44 4.76
C ARG A 49 -17.08 -3.11 3.77
N VAL A 50 -15.79 -3.04 4.02
CA VAL A 50 -14.78 -3.78 3.25
C VAL A 50 -14.84 -5.24 3.68
N LEU A 51 -15.10 -6.14 2.73
CA LEU A 51 -15.15 -7.58 3.00
C LEU A 51 -13.78 -8.24 2.82
N ALA A 52 -12.98 -7.77 1.87
CA ALA A 52 -11.63 -8.25 1.60
C ALA A 52 -10.81 -7.19 0.86
N SER A 53 -9.49 -7.21 1.05
CA SER A 53 -8.52 -6.45 0.26
C SER A 53 -7.68 -7.44 -0.56
N LEU A 54 -7.66 -7.25 -1.88
CA LEU A 54 -6.94 -8.14 -2.80
C LEU A 54 -5.65 -7.48 -3.26
N ALA A 55 -4.53 -7.79 -2.61
CA ALA A 55 -3.20 -7.28 -2.98
C ALA A 55 -2.47 -8.18 -3.99
N HIS A 56 -2.88 -9.44 -4.13
CA HIS A 56 -2.20 -10.42 -4.98
C HIS A 56 -2.89 -10.57 -6.34
N SER A 57 -2.09 -10.45 -7.42
CA SER A 57 -2.56 -10.50 -8.81
C SER A 57 -3.38 -11.75 -9.19
N PRO A 58 -3.05 -12.97 -8.73
CA PRO A 58 -3.86 -14.16 -9.06
C PRO A 58 -5.30 -14.09 -8.52
N ALA A 59 -5.50 -13.65 -7.28
CA ALA A 59 -6.83 -13.54 -6.68
C ALA A 59 -7.67 -12.47 -7.40
N LEU A 60 -7.04 -11.36 -7.80
CA LEU A 60 -7.71 -10.32 -8.59
C LEU A 60 -8.18 -10.83 -9.95
N ARG A 61 -7.35 -11.67 -10.61
CA ARG A 61 -7.70 -12.30 -11.89
C ARG A 61 -8.95 -13.17 -11.76
N HIS A 62 -8.96 -14.08 -10.78
CA HIS A 62 -10.07 -15.00 -10.57
C HIS A 62 -11.40 -14.26 -10.32
N VAL A 63 -11.36 -13.22 -9.47
CA VAL A 63 -12.55 -12.40 -9.19
C VAL A 63 -13.02 -11.67 -10.45
N ARG A 64 -12.10 -11.13 -11.27
CA ARG A 64 -12.47 -10.45 -12.53
C ARG A 64 -13.09 -11.40 -13.54
N GLU A 65 -12.53 -12.60 -13.71
CA GLU A 65 -13.05 -13.64 -14.60
C GLU A 65 -14.46 -14.05 -14.17
N HIS A 66 -14.67 -14.30 -12.87
CA HIS A 66 -15.98 -14.63 -12.31
C HIS A 66 -17.02 -13.52 -12.54
N LEU A 67 -16.60 -12.26 -12.43
CA LEU A 67 -17.44 -11.09 -12.72
C LEU A 67 -17.62 -10.79 -14.21
N LYS A 68 -17.04 -11.60 -15.11
CA LYS A 68 -17.03 -11.38 -16.58
C LYS A 68 -16.49 -9.99 -16.96
N ARG A 69 -15.53 -9.47 -16.20
CA ARG A 69 -14.86 -8.19 -16.46
C ARG A 69 -13.54 -8.43 -17.21
N PRO A 70 -13.11 -7.46 -18.05
CA PRO A 70 -11.81 -7.56 -18.72
C PRO A 70 -10.70 -7.77 -17.69
N VAL A 71 -9.88 -8.81 -17.88
CA VAL A 71 -8.70 -9.06 -17.03
C VAL A 71 -7.54 -8.15 -17.45
N ALA A 72 -7.46 -7.80 -18.73
CA ALA A 72 -6.44 -6.92 -19.28
C ALA A 72 -6.53 -5.52 -18.66
N ALA A 73 -5.36 -4.94 -18.36
CA ALA A 73 -5.28 -3.53 -18.01
C ALA A 73 -5.68 -2.67 -19.22
N PRO A 74 -6.34 -1.51 -19.00
CA PRO A 74 -6.57 -0.56 -20.07
C PRO A 74 -5.23 -0.09 -20.67
N PRO A 75 -5.20 0.28 -21.96
CA PRO A 75 -3.99 0.79 -22.60
C PRO A 75 -3.50 2.04 -21.86
N VAL A 76 -2.17 2.17 -21.76
CA VAL A 76 -1.53 3.30 -21.11
C VAL A 76 -1.68 4.52 -22.03
N PRO A 77 -2.25 5.64 -21.57
CA PRO A 77 -2.34 6.84 -22.38
C PRO A 77 -0.95 7.37 -22.78
N PRO A 78 -0.77 7.97 -23.97
CA PRO A 78 0.54 8.44 -24.44
C PRO A 78 1.25 9.37 -23.46
N ALA A 79 0.49 10.26 -22.80
CA ALA A 79 1.01 11.19 -21.79
C ALA A 79 1.68 10.50 -20.58
N HIS A 80 1.42 9.21 -20.36
CA HIS A 80 2.01 8.43 -19.26
C HIS A 80 3.02 7.40 -19.74
N ALA A 81 3.22 7.24 -21.05
CA ALA A 81 4.08 6.19 -21.61
C ALA A 81 5.55 6.37 -21.20
N GLU A 82 6.07 7.60 -21.33
CA GLU A 82 7.45 7.94 -20.96
C GLU A 82 7.72 7.76 -19.46
N VAL A 83 6.79 8.25 -18.62
CA VAL A 83 6.87 8.09 -17.16
C VAL A 83 6.81 6.60 -16.79
N LEU A 84 5.90 5.83 -17.38
CA LEU A 84 5.79 4.41 -17.09
C LEU A 84 7.03 3.63 -17.51
N GLU A 85 7.61 3.96 -18.66
CA GLU A 85 8.86 3.34 -19.12
C GLU A 85 10.03 3.72 -18.21
N SER A 86 10.08 4.98 -17.76
CA SER A 86 11.05 5.43 -16.76
C SER A 86 10.90 4.69 -15.43
N LEU A 87 9.66 4.44 -14.96
CA LEU A 87 9.40 3.70 -13.72
C LEU A 87 9.77 2.20 -13.86
N ARG A 88 9.53 1.60 -15.03
CA ARG A 88 9.89 0.21 -15.33
C ARG A 88 11.41 0.03 -15.36
N THR A 89 12.10 0.91 -16.07
CA THR A 89 13.57 0.90 -16.19
C THR A 89 14.25 1.26 -14.87
N ALA A 90 13.66 2.16 -14.08
CA ALA A 90 14.14 2.48 -12.72
C ALA A 90 14.00 1.31 -11.73
N SER A 91 13.32 0.21 -12.09
CA SER A 91 13.13 -0.97 -11.26
C SER A 91 12.75 -0.62 -9.82
N ILE A 92 11.77 0.28 -9.64
CA ILE A 92 11.29 0.72 -8.31
C ILE A 92 10.77 -0.47 -7.48
N ASP A 93 10.39 -1.57 -8.12
CA ASP A 93 10.03 -2.82 -7.45
C ASP A 93 11.21 -3.57 -6.80
N ARG A 94 12.47 -3.11 -6.95
CA ARG A 94 13.68 -3.73 -6.38
C ARG A 94 14.72 -2.75 -5.84
N VAL A 95 14.34 -1.58 -5.32
CA VAL A 95 15.29 -0.89 -4.42
C VAL A 95 15.34 -1.73 -3.15
N THR A 96 16.34 -2.61 -3.04
CA THR A 96 16.54 -3.35 -1.80
C THR A 96 16.89 -2.34 -0.70
N PRO A 97 16.59 -2.63 0.57
CA PRO A 97 17.02 -1.78 1.68
C PRO A 97 18.53 -1.46 1.64
N LEU A 98 19.34 -2.37 1.09
CA LEU A 98 20.77 -2.17 0.88
C LEU A 98 21.05 -1.16 -0.24
N ASP A 99 20.33 -1.21 -1.35
CA ASP A 99 20.46 -0.23 -2.45
C ASP A 99 20.07 1.18 -1.99
N ALA A 100 19.02 1.30 -1.16
CA ALA A 100 18.65 2.56 -0.56
C ALA A 100 19.77 3.11 0.36
N LEU A 101 20.40 2.26 1.18
CA LEU A 101 21.52 2.67 2.03
C LEU A 101 22.76 3.07 1.20
N ASN A 102 23.05 2.35 0.13
CA ASN A 102 24.15 2.66 -0.78
C ASN A 102 23.92 4.00 -1.51
N LEU A 103 22.68 4.26 -1.94
CA LEU A 103 22.31 5.55 -2.52
C LEU A 103 22.47 6.69 -1.52
N LEU A 104 22.05 6.51 -0.27
CA LEU A 104 22.23 7.52 0.79
C LEU A 104 23.72 7.78 1.08
N ALA A 105 24.54 6.73 1.12
CA ALA A 105 25.98 6.87 1.29
C ALA A 105 26.62 7.64 0.14
N LYS A 106 26.22 7.34 -1.10
CA LYS A 106 26.70 8.03 -2.30
C LYS A 106 26.29 9.51 -2.32
N LEU A 107 25.04 9.81 -1.94
CA LEU A 107 24.55 11.19 -1.87
C LEU A 107 25.31 12.03 -0.84
N LYS A 108 25.65 11.47 0.32
CA LYS A 108 26.48 12.16 1.32
C LYS A 108 27.87 12.50 0.78
N GLN A 109 28.49 11.57 0.05
CA GLN A 109 29.81 11.81 -0.55
C GLN A 109 29.78 12.89 -1.63
N THR A 110 28.69 12.97 -2.40
CA THR A 110 28.56 13.97 -3.47
C THR A 110 28.13 15.35 -2.98
N LEU A 111 27.44 15.43 -1.84
CA LEU A 111 26.82 16.68 -1.37
C LEU A 111 27.59 17.36 -0.22
N GLY A 112 28.53 16.66 0.43
CA GLY A 112 29.35 17.23 1.52
C GLY A 112 28.56 17.37 2.82
#